data_AF-A0A1F9Z5X0-F1
#
_entry.id   AF-A0A1F9Z5X0-F1
#
_cell.length_a   1.000
_cell.length_b   1.000
_cell.length_c   1.000
_cell.angle_alpha   90.00
_cell.angle_beta   90.00
_cell.angle_gamma   90.00
#
_symmetry.space_group_name_H-M   'P 1'
#
loop_
_entity.id
_entity.type
_entity.pdbx_description
1 polymer ?
#
loop_
_entity_poly.entity_id
_entity_poly.type
_entity_poly.pdbx_seq_one_letter_code
_entity_poly.pdbx_strand_id
1 'polypeptide(L)'
;MVLVIWKADFDGNAKQLARADVLIREAAKAVGTKVDGPYYPQDASLMYLMWTKAFEDMNRSGRVLLDKVAREKLPLTPLRYEVAVTPKEFWGK
;
A
#
# COMPACT_ATOMS: atom_id res chain seq x y z
N MET A 1 -4.69 -4.33 -15.36
CA MET A 1 -3.82 -4.31 -14.16
C MET A 1 -3.89 -2.89 -13.69
N VAL A 2 -4.43 -2.69 -12.49
CA VAL A 2 -4.75 -1.38 -11.94
C VAL A 2 -3.59 -0.96 -11.05
N LEU A 3 -3.15 0.27 -11.19
CA LEU A 3 -2.17 0.86 -10.29
C LEU A 3 -2.92 1.59 -9.17
N VAL A 4 -2.67 1.19 -7.93
CA VAL A 4 -3.13 1.90 -6.74
C VAL A 4 -1.94 2.56 -6.07
N ILE A 5 -1.98 3.88 -5.95
CA ILE A 5 -1.00 4.65 -5.19
C ILE A 5 -1.52 4.74 -3.77
N TRP A 6 -0.83 4.10 -2.82
CA TRP A 6 -1.24 4.10 -1.42
C TRP A 6 -0.28 4.94 -0.59
N LYS A 7 -0.83 5.87 0.19
CA LYS A 7 -0.08 6.79 1.05
C LYS A 7 -0.43 6.58 2.52
N ALA A 8 0.57 6.70 3.37
CA ALA A 8 0.42 6.57 4.81
C ALA A 8 1.36 7.52 5.54
N ASP A 9 0.91 7.99 6.70
CA ASP A 9 1.78 8.61 7.68
C ASP A 9 2.47 7.54 8.52
N PHE A 10 3.68 7.88 8.95
CA PHE A 10 4.53 7.01 9.74
C PHE A 10 5.45 7.84 10.63
N ASP A 11 5.38 7.57 11.93
CA ASP A 11 6.12 8.32 12.98
C ASP A 11 7.08 7.40 13.76
N GLY A 12 7.35 6.20 13.25
CA GLY A 12 8.19 5.21 13.91
C GLY A 12 9.69 5.32 13.56
N ASN A 13 10.49 4.48 14.20
CA ASN A 13 11.91 4.37 13.89
C ASN A 13 12.19 3.41 12.72
N ALA A 14 13.46 3.33 12.29
CA ALA A 14 13.89 2.49 11.17
C ALA A 14 13.54 0.99 11.34
N LYS A 15 13.59 0.45 12.57
CA LYS A 15 13.23 -0.94 12.84
C LYS A 15 11.73 -1.19 12.67
N GLN A 16 10.91 -0.25 13.15
CA GLN A 16 9.46 -0.29 12.97
C GLN A 16 9.08 -0.11 11.49
N LEU A 17 9.80 0.75 10.76
CA LEU A 17 9.60 0.96 9.33
C LEU A 17 9.88 -0.33 8.54
N ALA A 18 11.02 -0.98 8.80
CA ALA A 18 11.36 -2.26 8.19
C ALA A 18 10.31 -3.33 8.48
N ARG A 19 9.76 -3.36 9.71
CA ARG A 19 8.67 -4.28 10.05
C ARG A 19 7.38 -3.97 9.32
N ALA A 20 6.98 -2.70 9.25
CA ALA A 20 5.80 -2.26 8.50
C ALA A 20 5.93 -2.62 7.00
N ASP A 21 7.10 -2.39 6.40
CA ASP A 21 7.36 -2.74 4.99
C ASP A 21 7.19 -4.24 4.72
N VAL A 22 7.71 -5.09 5.62
CA VAL A 22 7.50 -6.55 5.54
C VAL A 22 6.01 -6.90 5.57
N LEU A 23 5.25 -6.33 6.50
CA LEU A 23 3.81 -6.61 6.62
C LEU A 23 3.02 -6.16 5.38
N ILE A 24 3.36 -4.99 4.83
CA ILE A 24 2.75 -4.46 3.61
C ILE A 24 3.01 -5.40 2.43
N ARG A 25 4.26 -5.84 2.25
CA ARG A 25 4.63 -6.77 1.16
C ARG A 25 4.00 -8.14 1.32
N GLU A 26 3.92 -8.67 2.55
CA GLU A 26 3.22 -9.92 2.84
C GLU A 26 1.74 -9.83 2.46
N ALA A 27 1.07 -8.74 2.87
CA ALA A 27 -0.34 -8.53 2.58
C ALA A 27 -0.60 -8.42 1.07
N ALA A 28 0.26 -7.70 0.34
CA ALA A 28 0.17 -7.57 -1.11
C ALA A 28 0.45 -8.90 -1.84
N LYS A 29 1.46 -9.66 -1.40
CA LYS A 29 1.80 -10.97 -1.97
C LYS A 29 0.65 -11.97 -1.84
N ALA A 30 -0.08 -11.95 -0.73
CA ALA A 30 -1.22 -12.83 -0.49
C ALA A 30 -2.35 -12.69 -1.53
N VAL A 31 -2.44 -11.52 -2.19
CA VAL A 31 -3.42 -11.23 -3.24
C VAL A 31 -2.78 -11.05 -4.62
N GLY A 32 -1.52 -11.47 -4.78
CA GLY A 32 -0.81 -11.39 -6.07
C GLY A 32 -0.54 -9.96 -6.55
N THR A 33 -0.53 -8.98 -5.64
CA THR A 33 -0.19 -7.58 -5.94
C THR A 33 1.33 -7.38 -5.90
N LYS A 34 1.88 -6.73 -6.93
CA LYS A 34 3.28 -6.29 -6.92
C LYS A 34 3.38 -4.93 -6.22
N VAL A 35 4.43 -4.76 -5.40
CA VAL A 35 4.67 -3.55 -4.60
C VAL A 35 6.00 -2.90 -4.99
N ASP A 36 5.97 -1.63 -5.39
CA ASP A 36 7.15 -0.78 -5.53
C ASP A 36 7.15 0.32 -4.43
N GLY A 37 8.33 0.71 -3.94
CA GLY A 37 8.51 1.62 -2.79
C GLY A 37 9.24 0.94 -1.60
N PRO A 38 9.24 1.56 -0.40
CA PRO A 38 8.59 2.84 -0.09
C PRO A 38 9.26 4.03 -0.79
N TYR A 39 8.44 4.97 -1.22
CA TYR A 39 8.84 6.30 -1.65
C TYR A 39 8.43 7.32 -0.59
N TYR A 40 9.03 8.52 -0.64
CA TYR A 40 8.85 9.57 0.38
C TYR A 40 8.38 10.86 -0.29
N PRO A 41 7.07 11.01 -0.58
CA PRO A 41 6.54 12.22 -1.20
C PRO A 41 6.48 13.38 -0.18
N GLN A 42 6.21 14.60 -0.65
CA GLN A 42 6.13 15.77 0.24
C GLN A 42 4.88 15.79 1.13
N ASP A 43 3.82 15.08 0.74
CA ASP A 43 2.49 15.15 1.34
C ASP A 43 2.12 13.93 2.22
N ALA A 44 3.05 13.00 2.43
CA ALA A 44 2.88 11.83 3.29
C ALA A 44 4.25 11.26 3.69
N SER A 45 4.34 10.57 4.83
CA SER A 45 5.60 9.91 5.22
C SER A 45 5.99 8.77 4.29
N LEU A 46 5.01 8.00 3.78
CA LEU A 46 5.25 6.82 2.96
C LEU A 46 4.31 6.78 1.75
N MET A 47 4.83 6.33 0.62
CA MET A 47 4.06 6.02 -0.59
C MET A 47 4.49 4.69 -1.18
N TYR A 48 3.51 3.87 -1.53
CA TYR A 48 3.68 2.58 -2.19
C TYR A 48 2.88 2.55 -3.49
N LEU A 49 3.46 1.94 -4.52
CA LEU A 49 2.79 1.66 -5.79
C LEU A 49 2.36 0.20 -5.79
N MET A 50 1.05 -0.03 -5.76
CA MET A 50 0.43 -1.34 -5.66
C MET A 50 -0.18 -1.72 -7.01
N TRP A 51 0.44 -2.67 -7.69
CA TRP A 51 -0.01 -3.17 -8.98
C TRP A 51 -0.89 -4.40 -8.78
N THR A 52 -2.21 -4.20 -8.84
CA THR A 52 -3.21 -5.23 -8.56
C THR A 52 -3.98 -5.64 -9.83
N LYS A 53 -4.55 -6.85 -9.83
CA LYS A 53 -5.44 -7.30 -10.91
C LYS A 53 -6.81 -6.66 -10.80
N ALA A 54 -7.36 -6.60 -9.60
CA ALA A 54 -8.66 -6.05 -9.27
C ALA A 54 -8.54 -5.12 -8.04
N PHE A 55 -9.36 -4.06 -7.97
CA PHE A 55 -9.24 -3.10 -6.86
C PHE A 55 -9.74 -3.71 -5.55
N GLU A 56 -10.66 -4.67 -5.61
CA GLU A 56 -11.26 -5.35 -4.45
C GLU A 56 -10.24 -6.14 -3.64
N ASP A 57 -9.19 -6.64 -4.30
CA ASP A 57 -8.10 -7.38 -3.67
C ASP A 57 -7.30 -6.52 -2.68
N MET A 58 -7.19 -5.20 -2.95
CA MET A 58 -6.58 -4.23 -2.04
C MET A 58 -7.40 -4.03 -0.77
N ASN A 59 -8.73 -4.05 -0.86
CA ASN A 59 -9.59 -3.89 0.31
C ASN A 59 -9.45 -5.08 1.26
N ARG A 60 -9.35 -6.30 0.72
CA ARG A 60 -9.17 -7.52 1.53
C ARG A 60 -7.80 -7.56 2.20
N SER A 61 -6.73 -7.28 1.46
CA SER A 61 -5.38 -7.27 2.01
C SER A 61 -5.16 -6.12 3.01
N GLY A 62 -5.76 -4.95 2.76
CA GLY A 62 -5.68 -3.79 3.63
C GLY A 62 -6.24 -4.05 5.03
N ARG A 63 -7.39 -4.74 5.16
CA ARG A 63 -7.96 -5.10 6.47
C ARG A 63 -7.01 -5.98 7.27
N VAL A 64 -6.45 -7.02 6.63
CA VAL A 64 -5.49 -7.93 7.27
C VAL A 64 -4.22 -7.21 7.69
N LEU A 65 -3.72 -6.28 6.86
CA LEU A 65 -2.57 -5.44 7.18
C LEU A 65 -2.84 -4.59 8.42
N LEU A 66 -3.96 -3.87 8.45
CA LEU A 66 -4.29 -2.96 9.56
C LEU A 66 -4.48 -3.70 10.88
N ASP A 67 -5.09 -4.90 10.84
CA ASP A 67 -5.19 -5.75 12.03
C ASP A 67 -3.81 -6.14 12.58
N LYS A 68 -2.85 -6.49 11.71
CA LYS A 68 -1.48 -6.82 12.12
C LYS A 68 -0.74 -5.60 12.66
N VAL A 69 -0.84 -4.46 11.96
CA VAL A 69 -0.25 -3.17 12.36
C VAL A 69 -0.73 -2.75 13.74
N ALA A 70 -2.04 -2.87 13.99
CA ALA A 70 -2.65 -2.56 15.29
C ALA A 70 -2.16 -3.51 16.40
N ARG A 71 -2.11 -4.82 16.14
CA ARG A 71 -1.61 -5.83 17.11
C ARG A 71 -0.14 -5.59 17.46
N GLU A 72 0.68 -5.20 16.49
CA GLU A 72 2.11 -4.91 16.68
C GLU A 72 2.39 -3.48 17.14
N LYS A 73 1.35 -2.65 17.30
CA LYS A 73 1.45 -1.24 17.69
C LYS A 73 2.43 -0.44 16.81
N LEU A 74 2.41 -0.71 15.50
CA LEU A 74 3.22 0.04 14.55
C LEU A 74 2.57 1.40 14.29
N PRO A 75 3.33 2.52 14.35
CA PRO A 75 2.81 3.86 14.14
C PRO A 75 2.62 4.14 12.64
N LEU A 76 1.70 3.43 12.01
CA LEU A 76 1.39 3.52 10.58
C LEU A 76 -0.09 3.86 10.41
N THR A 77 -0.38 4.99 9.77
CA THR A 77 -1.74 5.49 9.59
C THR A 77 -2.03 5.66 8.09
N PRO A 78 -2.97 4.90 7.51
CA PRO A 78 -3.38 5.10 6.12
C PRO A 78 -3.96 6.49 5.93
N LEU A 79 -3.51 7.22 4.91
CA LEU A 79 -4.04 8.53 4.57
C LEU A 79 -5.07 8.44 3.45
N ARG A 80 -4.62 7.97 2.30
CA ARG A 80 -5.44 7.87 1.09
C ARG A 80 -4.88 6.84 0.14
N TYR A 81 -5.74 6.40 -0.78
CA TYR A 81 -5.31 5.70 -1.97
C TYR A 81 -5.90 6.37 -3.20
N GLU A 82 -5.15 6.32 -4.29
CA GLU A 82 -5.56 6.84 -5.59
C GLU A 82 -5.50 5.68 -6.58
N VAL A 83 -6.56 5.53 -7.38
CA VAL A 83 -6.63 4.51 -8.42
C VAL A 83 -6.25 5.17 -9.74
N ALA A 84 -5.06 4.83 -10.25
CA ALA A 84 -4.61 5.32 -11.53
C ALA A 84 -5.16 4.43 -12.66
N VAL A 85 -5.89 5.06 -13.58
CA VAL A 85 -6.31 4.44 -14.83
C VAL A 85 -5.16 4.45 -15.82
N THR A 86 -4.91 3.31 -16.44
CA THR A 86 -3.93 3.24 -17.53
C THR A 86 -4.48 3.94 -18.77
N PRO A 87 -3.62 4.46 -19.68
CA PRO A 87 -4.09 5.02 -20.95
C PRO A 87 -4.96 4.05 -21.76
N LYS A 88 -4.72 2.73 -21.67
CA LYS A 88 -5.54 1.72 -22.33
C LYS A 88 -6.96 1.63 -21.74
N GLU A 89 -7.12 1.86 -20.45
CA GLU A 89 -8.42 1.88 -19.77
C GLU A 89 -9.18 3.18 -20.03
N PHE A 90 -8.46 4.30 -20.15
CA PHE A 90 -9.08 5.62 -20.37
C PHE A 90 -9.46 5.86 -21.84
N TRP A 91 -8.57 5.54 -22.78
CA TRP A 91 -8.78 5.80 -24.21
C TRP A 91 -9.51 4.66 -24.93
N GLY A 92 -9.72 3.54 -24.24
CA GLY A 92 -10.05 2.28 -24.89
C GLY A 92 -8.86 1.79 -25.73
N LYS A 93 -8.78 0.48 -25.93
CA LYS A 93 -8.04 -0.07 -27.06
C LYS A 93 -9.05 -0.63 -28.04
#